data_AF-A0AAV8VQE3-F1
#
_entry.id   AF-A0AAV8VQE3-F1
#
_cell.length_a   1.000
_cell.length_b   1.000
_cell.length_c   1.000
_cell.angle_alpha   90.00
_cell.angle_beta   90.00
_cell.angle_gamma   90.00
#
_symmetry.space_group_name_H-M   'P 1'
#
loop_
_entity.id
_entity.type
_entity.pdbx_description
1 polymer ?
#
loop_
_entity_poly.entity_id
_entity_poly.type
_entity_poly.pdbx_seq_one_letter_code
_entity_poly.pdbx_strand_id
1 'polypeptide(L)'
;MFPQYDPVCVLLQTPFTRWTKDDQKQFLTNEKPQPILIVNKSTKVKGKCYVRHFKELWYSRYAWLCGSHYLNKLFCLPCLVMSTKSSVWNKDGFSDFGNANRAFHKHECSAEHIRSSLGLSKLLINPTTIEDSLKDSARLYIKQFNEKVQLNRRFIGLPIRAVIYLGKQELAFRGHNEDESSANRGNFKELLNSYIEISSLEIKEHYQKIKPVFSGDSKTIQNELIDCLAKYEYKTKLVGQCYDGASVMAGQLNGLQSKVREHQGDPSGQSASLRAEVAPQAVFVHCLAHRLNLALQQSCIGISKCRIFFANVSGVPAFFHHSAKRTHVADAIIGKRIPQAVATRWSSNSKILNVIVFADISLAIYFLSRMYCLMCYKRSH
;
A
#
# COMPACT_ATOMS: atom_id res chain seq x y z
N MET A 1 -34.58 27.62 -39.14
CA MET A 1 -33.58 27.07 -38.18
C MET A 1 -34.31 26.71 -36.90
N PHE A 2 -34.16 25.50 -36.36
CA PHE A 2 -34.79 25.13 -35.09
C PHE A 2 -34.08 25.81 -33.90
N PRO A 3 -34.80 26.15 -32.81
CA PRO A 3 -34.22 26.90 -31.69
C PRO A 3 -33.04 26.19 -31.01
N GLN A 4 -32.97 24.86 -31.06
CA GLN A 4 -31.83 24.11 -30.50
C GLN A 4 -30.49 24.34 -31.22
N TYR A 5 -30.50 24.94 -32.42
CA TYR A 5 -29.27 25.25 -33.18
C TYR A 5 -28.89 26.73 -33.14
N ASP A 6 -29.66 27.57 -32.45
CA ASP A 6 -29.34 28.98 -32.25
C ASP A 6 -28.52 29.12 -30.95
N PRO A 7 -27.23 29.49 -31.00
CA PRO A 7 -26.36 29.50 -29.82
C PRO A 7 -26.85 30.43 -28.70
N VAL A 8 -27.56 31.51 -29.06
CA VAL A 8 -28.15 32.43 -28.07
C VAL A 8 -29.33 31.77 -27.37
N CYS A 9 -30.16 31.01 -28.09
CA CYS A 9 -31.27 30.28 -27.48
C CYS A 9 -30.79 29.21 -26.51
N VAL A 10 -29.71 28.49 -26.84
CA VAL A 10 -29.10 27.49 -25.95
C VAL A 10 -28.57 28.14 -24.67
N LEU A 11 -27.89 29.29 -24.78
CA LEU A 11 -27.41 30.07 -23.63
C LEU A 11 -28.53 30.59 -22.73
N LEU A 12 -29.68 30.98 -23.32
CA LEU A 12 -30.84 31.44 -22.57
C LEU A 12 -31.54 30.31 -21.81
N GLN A 13 -31.55 29.10 -22.37
CA GLN A 13 -32.14 27.92 -21.72
C GLN A 13 -31.26 27.37 -20.60
N THR A 14 -29.96 27.25 -20.86
CA THR A 14 -28.98 26.73 -19.91
C THR A 14 -27.87 27.76 -19.75
N PRO A 15 -27.74 28.39 -18.57
CA PRO A 15 -26.67 29.35 -18.32
C PRO A 15 -25.29 28.75 -18.59
N PHE A 16 -24.39 29.54 -19.19
CA PHE A 16 -23.05 29.12 -19.59
C PHE A 16 -22.27 28.41 -18.47
N THR A 17 -22.42 28.85 -17.22
CA THR A 17 -21.76 28.27 -16.04
C THR A 17 -22.14 26.82 -15.74
N ARG A 18 -23.27 26.33 -16.28
CA ARG A 18 -23.75 24.95 -16.09
C ARG A 18 -23.29 24.00 -17.19
N TRP A 19 -22.63 24.50 -18.22
CA TRP A 19 -22.14 23.66 -19.33
C TRP A 19 -20.90 22.88 -18.92
N THR A 20 -20.59 21.80 -19.64
CA THR A 20 -19.34 21.06 -19.42
C THR A 20 -18.14 21.95 -19.79
N LYS A 21 -16.97 21.65 -19.22
CA LYS A 21 -15.75 22.42 -19.50
C LYS A 21 -15.35 22.36 -20.98
N ASP A 22 -15.61 21.23 -21.63
CA ASP A 22 -15.33 21.04 -23.06
C ASP A 22 -16.29 21.86 -23.93
N ASP A 23 -17.60 21.86 -23.62
CA ASP A 23 -18.59 22.67 -24.34
C ASP A 23 -18.34 24.17 -24.16
N GLN A 24 -17.97 24.60 -22.94
CA GLN A 24 -17.59 25.98 -22.66
C GLN A 24 -16.39 26.39 -23.53
N LYS A 25 -15.36 25.54 -23.60
CA LYS A 25 -14.16 25.79 -24.40
C LYS A 25 -14.51 25.87 -25.89
N GLN A 26 -15.30 24.93 -26.38
CA GLN A 26 -15.74 24.89 -27.78
C GLN A 26 -16.55 26.14 -28.16
N PHE A 27 -17.49 26.54 -27.31
CA PHE A 27 -18.28 27.76 -27.51
C PHE A 27 -17.42 29.01 -27.56
N LEU A 28 -16.44 29.14 -26.67
CA LEU A 28 -15.54 30.30 -26.61
C LEU A 28 -14.57 30.36 -27.80
N THR A 29 -14.24 29.23 -28.42
CA THR A 29 -13.44 29.19 -29.66
C THR A 29 -14.25 29.46 -30.93
N ASN A 30 -15.56 29.29 -30.91
CA ASN A 30 -16.41 29.53 -32.07
C ASN A 30 -16.63 31.03 -32.32
N GLU A 31 -16.88 31.39 -33.58
CA GLU A 31 -17.25 32.76 -33.92
C GLU A 31 -18.57 33.17 -33.27
N LYS A 32 -18.65 34.44 -32.86
CA LYS A 32 -19.83 35.03 -32.24
C LYS A 32 -21.05 34.92 -33.18
N PRO A 33 -22.25 34.58 -32.67
CA PRO A 33 -23.43 34.48 -33.51
C PRO A 33 -23.84 35.88 -34.03
N GLN A 34 -23.72 36.07 -35.34
CA GLN A 34 -24.01 37.32 -36.06
C GLN A 34 -25.03 37.10 -37.19
N PRO A 35 -26.25 36.63 -36.89
CA PRO A 35 -27.26 36.40 -37.92
C PRO A 35 -27.81 37.71 -38.49
N ILE A 36 -28.20 37.67 -39.76
CA ILE A 36 -29.00 38.74 -40.37
C ILE A 36 -30.43 38.67 -39.81
N LEU A 37 -30.92 39.80 -39.27
CA LEU A 37 -32.25 39.92 -38.68
C LEU A 37 -33.25 40.48 -39.69
N ILE A 38 -34.43 39.84 -39.78
CA ILE A 38 -35.48 40.20 -40.73
C ILE A 38 -36.48 41.13 -40.04
N VAL A 39 -36.52 42.41 -40.43
CA VAL A 39 -37.39 43.41 -39.77
C VAL A 39 -38.68 43.62 -40.57
N ASN A 40 -39.78 43.07 -40.08
CA ASN A 40 -41.11 43.21 -40.73
C ASN A 40 -41.99 44.30 -40.09
N LYS A 41 -41.49 45.05 -39.11
CA LYS A 41 -42.29 46.04 -38.37
C LYS A 41 -42.20 47.42 -39.01
N SER A 42 -43.35 47.94 -39.45
CA SER A 42 -43.50 49.31 -39.93
C SER A 42 -44.09 50.20 -38.83
N THR A 43 -43.57 51.42 -38.71
CA THR A 43 -44.04 52.38 -37.70
C THR A 43 -44.74 53.54 -38.40
N LYS A 44 -45.98 53.84 -38.04
CA LYS A 44 -46.73 54.99 -38.59
C LYS A 44 -46.62 56.17 -37.63
N VAL A 45 -46.03 57.27 -38.10
CA VAL A 45 -45.95 58.54 -37.35
C VAL A 45 -46.46 59.65 -38.24
N LYS A 46 -47.49 60.38 -37.78
CA LYS A 46 -48.13 61.49 -38.52
C LYS A 46 -48.46 61.15 -39.98
N GLY A 47 -49.04 59.97 -40.23
CA GLY A 47 -49.44 59.51 -41.57
C GLY A 47 -48.32 58.97 -42.47
N LYS A 48 -47.04 59.06 -42.06
CA LYS A 48 -45.91 58.48 -42.81
C LYS A 48 -45.51 57.12 -42.23
N CYS A 49 -45.31 56.15 -43.13
CA CYS A 49 -44.86 54.80 -42.78
C CYS A 49 -43.33 54.74 -42.84
N TYR A 50 -42.70 54.43 -41.71
CA TYR A 50 -41.25 54.23 -41.63
C TYR A 50 -40.96 52.75 -41.40
N VAL A 51 -40.24 52.15 -42.35
CA VAL A 51 -39.63 50.84 -42.18
C VAL A 51 -38.21 51.06 -41.68
N ARG A 52 -37.87 50.49 -40.54
CA ARG A 52 -36.51 50.53 -40.00
C ARG A 52 -35.85 49.20 -40.29
N HIS A 53 -34.66 49.25 -40.86
CA HIS A 53 -33.91 48.05 -41.23
C HIS A 53 -32.81 47.76 -40.20
N PHE A 54 -32.60 46.48 -39.94
CA PHE A 54 -31.37 46.01 -39.31
C PHE A 54 -30.18 46.40 -40.19
N LYS A 55 -29.07 46.81 -39.56
CA LYS A 55 -27.83 47.15 -40.26
C LYS A 55 -26.74 46.17 -39.84
N GLU A 56 -26.25 45.38 -40.78
CA GLU A 56 -25.18 44.41 -40.54
C GLU A 56 -23.89 45.06 -40.04
N LEU A 57 -23.62 46.30 -40.49
CA LEU A 57 -22.51 47.13 -40.02
C LEU A 57 -22.46 47.33 -38.49
N TRP A 58 -23.56 47.12 -37.78
CA TRP A 58 -23.56 47.17 -36.32
C TRP A 58 -22.68 46.08 -35.69
N TYR A 59 -22.61 44.90 -36.29
CA TYR A 59 -21.76 43.82 -35.79
C TYR A 59 -20.27 44.15 -35.89
N SER A 60 -19.86 44.86 -36.94
CA SER A 60 -18.48 45.33 -37.11
C SER A 60 -18.17 46.51 -36.18
N ARG A 61 -19.15 47.39 -35.94
CA ARG A 61 -18.97 48.55 -35.05
C ARG A 61 -18.92 48.17 -33.56
N TYR A 62 -19.73 47.20 -33.14
CA TYR A 62 -19.87 46.80 -31.75
C TYR A 62 -19.39 45.37 -31.55
N ALA A 63 -18.13 45.22 -31.11
CA ALA A 63 -17.49 43.92 -30.95
C ALA A 63 -18.19 42.99 -29.95
N TRP A 64 -19.02 43.50 -29.04
CA TRP A 64 -19.80 42.71 -28.08
C TRP A 64 -21.17 42.26 -28.60
N LEU A 65 -21.64 42.83 -29.71
CA LEU A 65 -23.00 42.64 -30.21
C LEU A 65 -23.15 41.30 -30.92
N CYS A 66 -24.14 40.52 -30.50
CA CYS A 66 -24.55 39.27 -31.14
C CYS A 66 -26.06 39.26 -31.39
N GLY A 67 -26.55 38.29 -32.16
CA GLY A 67 -27.97 38.17 -32.48
C GLY A 67 -28.46 36.73 -32.42
N SER A 68 -29.77 36.59 -32.26
CA SER A 68 -30.48 35.32 -32.44
C SER A 68 -31.35 35.43 -33.69
N HIS A 69 -31.17 34.48 -34.62
CA HIS A 69 -32.01 34.40 -35.81
C HIS A 69 -33.41 33.96 -35.43
N TYR A 70 -33.53 33.00 -34.51
CA TYR A 70 -34.81 32.44 -34.09
C TYR A 70 -35.68 33.46 -33.33
N LEU A 71 -35.08 34.18 -32.36
CA LEU A 71 -35.79 35.22 -31.61
C LEU A 71 -35.90 36.54 -32.38
N ASN A 72 -35.16 36.67 -33.48
CA ASN A 72 -35.06 37.86 -34.31
C ASN A 72 -34.75 39.14 -33.50
N LYS A 73 -33.77 39.03 -32.59
CA LYS A 73 -33.40 40.04 -31.58
C LYS A 73 -31.89 40.11 -31.40
N LEU A 74 -31.42 41.26 -30.93
CA LEU A 74 -30.01 41.52 -30.61
C LEU A 74 -29.72 41.35 -29.12
N PHE A 75 -28.50 40.91 -28.81
CA PHE A 75 -28.02 40.65 -27.47
C PHE A 75 -26.56 41.08 -27.31
N CYS A 76 -26.05 41.05 -26.09
CA CYS A 76 -24.65 41.28 -25.77
C CYS A 76 -24.01 39.96 -25.33
N LEU A 77 -23.01 39.47 -26.08
CA LEU A 77 -22.36 38.20 -25.77
C LEU A 77 -21.70 38.19 -24.38
N PRO A 78 -20.89 39.19 -23.99
CA PRO A 78 -20.36 39.28 -22.62
C PRO A 78 -21.44 39.21 -21.55
N CYS A 79 -22.55 39.93 -21.72
CA CYS A 79 -23.61 39.95 -20.73
C CYS A 79 -24.41 38.64 -20.71
N LEU A 80 -24.58 37.95 -21.84
CA LEU A 80 -25.20 36.62 -21.90
C LEU A 80 -24.39 35.58 -21.13
N VAL A 81 -23.06 35.68 -21.18
CA VAL A 81 -22.15 34.68 -20.59
C VAL A 81 -21.86 34.98 -19.11
N MET A 82 -21.65 36.24 -18.75
CA MET A 82 -21.07 36.64 -17.45
C MET A 82 -22.02 37.40 -16.52
N SER A 83 -23.15 37.89 -17.03
CA SER A 83 -24.05 38.71 -16.20
C SER A 83 -24.87 37.86 -15.24
N THR A 84 -25.06 38.35 -14.03
CA THR A 84 -25.92 37.74 -13.01
C THR A 84 -27.28 38.44 -12.90
N LYS A 85 -27.45 39.59 -13.57
CA LYS A 85 -28.67 40.41 -13.53
C LYS A 85 -29.39 40.32 -14.87
N SER A 86 -30.71 40.11 -14.84
CA SER A 86 -31.51 40.12 -16.06
C SER A 86 -31.58 41.52 -16.67
N SER A 87 -31.36 41.61 -17.97
CA SER A 87 -31.50 42.82 -18.76
C SER A 87 -31.97 42.52 -20.18
N VAL A 88 -32.34 43.57 -20.91
CA VAL A 88 -32.68 43.48 -22.34
C VAL A 88 -31.56 42.83 -23.16
N TRP A 89 -30.30 42.95 -22.73
CA TRP A 89 -29.14 42.48 -23.48
C TRP A 89 -28.74 41.03 -23.21
N ASN A 90 -29.33 40.38 -22.19
CA ASN A 90 -28.98 39.00 -21.82
C ASN A 90 -30.18 38.08 -21.55
N LYS A 91 -31.41 38.61 -21.54
CA LYS A 91 -32.63 37.82 -21.30
C LYS A 91 -33.71 38.12 -22.33
N ASP A 92 -34.15 39.37 -22.43
CA ASP A 92 -35.35 39.71 -23.21
C ASP A 92 -35.08 39.92 -24.70
N GLY A 93 -33.86 40.37 -25.04
CA GLY A 93 -33.41 40.69 -26.39
C GLY A 93 -33.90 42.05 -26.91
N PHE A 94 -33.02 42.77 -27.58
CA PHE A 94 -33.27 44.10 -28.12
C PHE A 94 -33.87 44.05 -29.53
N SER A 95 -34.97 44.77 -29.75
CA SER A 95 -35.66 44.85 -31.05
C SER A 95 -36.05 46.28 -31.48
N ASP A 96 -35.73 47.32 -30.68
CA ASP A 96 -36.04 48.71 -31.03
C ASP A 96 -34.96 49.31 -31.92
N PHE A 97 -34.97 48.92 -33.20
CA PHE A 97 -33.97 49.36 -34.17
C PHE A 97 -34.01 50.87 -34.45
N GLY A 98 -35.11 51.56 -34.12
CA GLY A 98 -35.21 53.02 -34.26
C GLY A 98 -34.31 53.77 -33.29
N ASN A 99 -34.15 53.24 -32.07
CA ASN A 99 -33.32 53.83 -31.02
C ASN A 99 -31.98 53.08 -30.81
N ALA A 100 -31.62 52.20 -31.75
CA ALA A 100 -30.45 51.32 -31.67
C ALA A 100 -29.16 52.04 -31.25
N ASN A 101 -28.74 53.09 -31.96
CA ASN A 101 -27.48 53.79 -31.65
C ASN A 101 -27.44 54.36 -30.22
N ARG A 102 -28.56 54.94 -29.75
CA ARG A 102 -28.65 55.47 -28.38
C ARG A 102 -28.60 54.34 -27.35
N ALA A 103 -29.33 53.25 -27.61
CA ALA A 103 -29.38 52.10 -26.73
C ALA A 103 -28.04 51.37 -26.65
N PHE A 104 -27.34 51.20 -27.78
CA PHE A 104 -26.01 50.59 -27.86
C PHE A 104 -24.99 51.40 -27.08
N HIS A 105 -24.91 52.71 -27.32
CA HIS A 105 -23.99 53.58 -26.60
C HIS A 105 -24.26 53.57 -25.09
N LYS A 106 -25.53 53.65 -24.68
CA LYS A 106 -25.90 53.59 -23.26
C LYS A 106 -25.51 52.24 -22.62
N HIS A 107 -25.67 51.13 -23.34
CA HIS A 107 -25.31 49.81 -22.85
C HIS A 107 -23.80 49.63 -22.73
N GLU A 108 -23.05 50.02 -23.75
CA GLU A 108 -21.59 49.90 -23.81
C GLU A 108 -20.91 50.65 -22.66
N CYS A 109 -21.44 51.82 -22.28
CA CYS A 109 -20.96 52.57 -21.11
C CYS A 109 -21.50 52.07 -19.76
N SER A 110 -22.34 51.03 -19.72
CA SER A 110 -22.94 50.55 -18.47
C SER A 110 -21.94 49.74 -17.65
N ALA A 111 -21.97 49.91 -16.32
CA ALA A 111 -21.09 49.17 -15.41
C ALA A 111 -21.24 47.64 -15.55
N GLU A 112 -22.46 47.16 -15.83
CA GLU A 112 -22.72 45.74 -16.01
C GLU A 112 -22.07 45.19 -17.29
N HIS A 113 -22.15 45.94 -18.39
CA HIS A 113 -21.45 45.61 -19.62
C HIS A 113 -19.93 45.55 -19.40
N ILE A 114 -19.35 46.61 -18.83
CA ILE A 114 -17.91 46.72 -18.59
C ILE A 114 -17.42 45.55 -17.73
N ARG A 115 -18.12 45.24 -16.63
CA ARG A 115 -17.80 44.12 -15.74
C ARG A 115 -17.87 42.78 -16.48
N SER A 116 -18.92 42.56 -17.27
CA SER A 116 -19.12 41.32 -18.03
C SER A 116 -18.07 41.15 -19.13
N SER A 117 -17.73 42.22 -19.84
CA SER A 117 -16.69 42.24 -20.88
C SER A 117 -15.30 41.96 -20.30
N LEU A 118 -14.96 42.55 -19.15
CA LEU A 118 -13.71 42.24 -18.44
C LEU A 118 -13.68 40.80 -17.89
N GLY A 119 -14.83 40.29 -17.43
CA GLY A 119 -14.95 38.92 -16.96
C GLY A 119 -14.74 37.90 -18.09
N LEU A 120 -15.36 38.14 -19.25
CA LEU A 120 -15.22 37.28 -20.42
C LEU A 120 -13.80 37.35 -20.99
N SER A 121 -13.17 38.53 -21.03
CA SER A 121 -11.79 38.64 -21.50
C SER A 121 -10.81 37.88 -20.60
N LYS A 122 -10.99 37.95 -19.28
CA LYS A 122 -10.21 37.14 -18.33
C LYS A 122 -10.38 35.64 -18.58
N LEU A 123 -11.62 35.19 -18.81
CA LEU A 123 -11.93 33.79 -19.10
C LEU A 123 -11.27 33.30 -20.40
N LEU A 124 -11.23 34.15 -21.44
CA LEU A 124 -10.62 33.84 -22.73
C LEU A 124 -9.08 33.79 -22.66
N ILE A 125 -8.46 34.65 -21.85
CA ILE A 125 -6.99 34.72 -21.73
C ILE A 125 -6.45 33.65 -20.78
N ASN A 126 -7.10 33.45 -19.63
CA ASN A 126 -6.69 32.49 -18.60
C ASN A 126 -7.93 31.72 -18.08
N PRO A 127 -8.24 30.55 -18.64
CA PRO A 127 -9.40 29.75 -18.22
C PRO A 127 -9.23 29.10 -16.83
N THR A 128 -8.01 29.11 -16.28
CA THR A 128 -7.69 28.63 -14.94
C THR A 128 -7.21 29.80 -14.09
N THR A 129 -7.93 30.08 -13.00
CA THR A 129 -7.47 31.08 -12.04
C THR A 129 -6.39 30.49 -11.12
N ILE A 130 -5.62 31.36 -10.45
CA ILE A 130 -4.68 30.93 -9.40
C ILE A 130 -5.44 30.19 -8.28
N GLU A 131 -6.66 30.61 -7.97
CA GLU A 131 -7.51 29.96 -6.97
C GLU A 131 -7.94 28.54 -7.40
N ASP A 132 -8.25 28.33 -8.68
CA ASP A 132 -8.59 27.00 -9.22
C ASP A 132 -7.37 26.06 -9.13
N SER A 133 -6.18 26.54 -9.51
CA SER A 133 -4.93 25.77 -9.39
C SER A 133 -4.58 25.43 -7.94
N LEU A 134 -4.85 26.34 -6.99
CA LEU A 134 -4.64 26.08 -5.56
C LEU A 134 -5.64 25.05 -5.02
N LYS A 135 -6.91 25.09 -5.44
CA LYS A 135 -7.91 24.08 -5.08
C LYS A 135 -7.56 22.70 -5.65
N ASP A 136 -7.08 22.65 -6.89
CA ASP A 136 -6.66 21.40 -7.52
C ASP A 136 -5.42 20.81 -6.86
N SER A 137 -4.41 21.62 -6.51
CA SER A 137 -3.23 21.14 -5.80
C SER A 137 -3.56 20.61 -4.39
N ALA A 138 -4.44 21.29 -3.65
CA ALA A 138 -4.95 20.79 -2.36
C ALA A 138 -5.70 19.45 -2.51
N ARG A 139 -6.54 19.32 -3.55
CA ARG A 139 -7.27 18.08 -3.84
C ARG A 139 -6.33 16.93 -4.20
N LEU A 140 -5.33 17.20 -5.03
CA LEU A 140 -4.32 16.21 -5.42
C LEU A 140 -3.50 15.74 -4.22
N TYR A 141 -3.11 16.66 -3.33
CA TYR A 141 -2.43 16.32 -2.09
C TYR A 141 -3.25 15.37 -1.22
N ILE A 142 -4.53 15.68 -1.00
CA ILE A 142 -5.44 14.82 -0.22
C ILE A 142 -5.56 13.43 -0.87
N LYS A 143 -5.67 13.38 -2.19
CA LYS A 143 -5.74 12.11 -2.95
C LYS A 143 -4.48 11.28 -2.75
N GLN A 144 -3.30 11.86 -2.94
CA GLN A 144 -2.01 11.18 -2.76
C GLN A 144 -1.81 10.72 -1.31
N PHE A 145 -2.20 11.55 -0.34
CA PHE A 145 -2.16 11.19 1.08
C PHE A 145 -3.04 9.96 1.36
N ASN A 146 -4.28 9.95 0.87
CA ASN A 146 -5.21 8.84 1.06
C ASN A 146 -4.72 7.55 0.38
N GLU A 147 -4.16 7.64 -0.82
CA GLU A 147 -3.53 6.50 -1.52
C GLU A 147 -2.37 5.92 -0.68
N LYS A 148 -1.51 6.80 -0.13
CA LYS A 148 -0.42 6.37 0.76
C LYS A 148 -0.94 5.69 2.03
N VAL A 149 -2.00 6.24 2.64
CA VAL A 149 -2.66 5.63 3.82
C VAL A 149 -3.22 4.26 3.47
N GLN A 150 -3.83 4.10 2.29
CA GLN A 150 -4.37 2.82 1.84
C GLN A 150 -3.27 1.78 1.68
N LEU A 151 -2.15 2.14 1.04
CA LEU A 151 -0.99 1.25 0.87
C LEU A 151 -0.35 0.88 2.21
N ASN A 152 -0.20 1.84 3.13
CA ASN A 152 0.28 1.58 4.49
C ASN A 152 -0.60 0.56 5.23
N ARG A 153 -1.93 0.69 5.14
CA ARG A 153 -2.87 -0.26 5.76
C ARG A 153 -2.75 -1.66 5.16
N ARG A 154 -2.62 -1.75 3.83
CA ARG A 154 -2.42 -3.04 3.14
C ARG A 154 -1.11 -3.70 3.57
N PHE A 155 -0.03 -2.92 3.66
CA PHE A 155 1.27 -3.41 4.11
C PHE A 155 1.22 -3.91 5.56
N ILE A 156 0.67 -3.13 6.50
CA ILE A 156 0.54 -3.52 7.92
C ILE A 156 -0.29 -4.79 8.10
N GLY A 157 -1.20 -5.10 7.18
CA GLY A 157 -1.91 -6.37 7.17
C GLY A 157 -1.00 -7.60 7.02
N LEU A 158 0.18 -7.46 6.39
CA LEU A 158 1.13 -8.56 6.19
C LEU A 158 1.81 -9.04 7.49
N PRO A 159 2.47 -8.18 8.28
CA PRO A 159 3.07 -8.62 9.55
C PRO A 159 1.99 -9.09 10.54
N ILE A 160 0.79 -8.50 10.55
CA ILE A 160 -0.33 -9.00 11.36
C ILE A 160 -0.70 -10.44 10.97
N ARG A 161 -0.81 -10.73 9.66
CA ARG A 161 -1.08 -12.09 9.18
C ARG A 161 0.05 -13.05 9.57
N ALA A 162 1.30 -12.61 9.51
CA ALA A 162 2.43 -13.43 9.94
C ALA A 162 2.35 -13.76 11.42
N VAL A 163 2.02 -12.79 12.29
CA VAL A 163 1.81 -13.04 13.72
C VAL A 163 0.67 -14.03 13.96
N ILE A 164 -0.47 -13.83 13.29
CA ILE A 164 -1.63 -14.73 13.43
C ILE A 164 -1.28 -16.14 12.95
N TYR A 165 -0.58 -16.26 11.82
CA TYR A 165 -0.18 -17.56 11.27
C TYR A 165 0.75 -18.30 12.24
N LEU A 166 1.82 -17.66 12.70
CA LEU A 166 2.77 -18.29 13.61
C LEU A 166 2.15 -18.64 14.95
N GLY A 167 1.27 -17.76 15.47
CA GLY A 167 0.49 -18.04 16.67
C GLY A 167 -0.43 -19.26 16.51
N LYS A 168 -1.14 -19.37 15.38
CA LYS A 168 -2.02 -20.53 15.07
C LYS A 168 -1.26 -21.83 14.91
N GLN A 169 -0.03 -21.78 14.37
CA GLN A 169 0.80 -22.96 14.14
C GLN A 169 1.71 -23.29 15.33
N GLU A 170 1.62 -22.52 16.42
CA GLU A 170 2.49 -22.65 17.60
C GLU A 170 4.00 -22.60 17.26
N LEU A 171 4.35 -21.86 16.20
CA LEU A 171 5.73 -21.73 15.74
C LEU A 171 6.45 -20.60 16.48
N ALA A 172 7.72 -20.84 16.80
CA ALA A 172 8.58 -19.80 17.34
C ALA A 172 8.66 -18.61 16.36
N PHE A 173 8.44 -17.40 16.86
CA PHE A 173 8.48 -16.19 16.04
C PHE A 173 9.92 -15.86 15.62
N ARG A 174 10.86 -16.04 16.55
CA ARG A 174 12.25 -15.61 16.44
C ARG A 174 13.19 -16.75 16.10
N GLY A 175 14.23 -16.43 15.33
CA GLY A 175 15.35 -17.34 15.05
C GLY A 175 16.45 -17.22 16.11
N HIS A 176 17.36 -18.21 16.14
CA HIS A 176 18.61 -18.08 16.93
C HIS A 176 19.55 -17.01 16.35
N ASN A 177 19.54 -16.84 15.03
CA ASN A 177 20.29 -15.78 14.34
C ASN A 177 19.38 -15.10 13.30
N GLU A 178 19.16 -13.80 13.44
CA GLU A 178 18.29 -12.99 12.56
C GLU A 178 19.08 -11.99 11.68
N ASP A 179 20.40 -12.11 11.68
CA ASP A 179 21.32 -11.30 10.89
C ASP A 179 21.08 -11.50 9.39
N GLU A 180 21.44 -10.50 8.58
CA GLU A 180 21.25 -10.56 7.12
C GLU A 180 22.07 -11.66 6.44
N SER A 181 23.18 -12.08 7.07
CA SER A 181 24.03 -13.17 6.57
C SER A 181 23.53 -14.57 6.95
N SER A 182 22.49 -14.67 7.78
CA SER A 182 21.93 -15.96 8.19
C SER A 182 21.10 -16.58 7.07
N ALA A 183 21.33 -17.86 6.77
CA ALA A 183 20.53 -18.64 5.82
C ALA A 183 19.08 -18.87 6.28
N ASN A 184 18.78 -18.65 7.57
CA ASN A 184 17.43 -18.68 8.12
C ASN A 184 17.34 -17.61 9.21
N ARG A 185 16.60 -16.54 8.92
CA ARG A 185 16.52 -15.36 9.79
C ARG A 185 15.39 -15.45 10.83
N GLY A 186 14.81 -16.63 11.00
CA GLY A 186 13.66 -16.87 11.87
C GLY A 186 12.32 -16.85 11.13
N ASN A 187 11.34 -17.58 11.67
CA ASN A 187 10.08 -17.85 10.98
C ASN A 187 9.30 -16.58 10.64
N PHE A 188 9.30 -15.56 11.51
CA PHE A 188 8.60 -14.30 11.24
C PHE A 188 9.18 -13.55 10.04
N LYS A 189 10.50 -13.38 10.00
CA LYS A 189 11.17 -12.63 8.94
C LYS A 189 11.03 -13.31 7.58
N GLU A 190 11.25 -14.62 7.52
CA GLU A 190 11.11 -15.39 6.29
C GLU A 190 9.66 -15.36 5.79
N LEU A 191 8.68 -15.57 6.67
CA LEU A 191 7.28 -15.55 6.30
C LEU A 191 6.82 -14.17 5.81
N LEU A 192 7.25 -13.10 6.49
CA LEU A 192 6.95 -11.74 6.07
C LEU A 192 7.55 -11.43 4.69
N ASN A 193 8.80 -11.84 4.45
CA ASN A 193 9.44 -11.70 3.15
C ASN A 193 8.67 -12.46 2.06
N SER A 194 8.27 -13.71 2.30
CA SER A 194 7.45 -14.47 1.35
C SER A 194 6.11 -13.78 1.05
N TYR A 195 5.45 -13.19 2.06
CA TYR A 195 4.22 -12.42 1.84
C TYR A 195 4.44 -11.18 0.99
N ILE A 196 5.57 -10.48 1.17
CA ILE A 196 5.93 -9.32 0.34
C ILE A 196 6.24 -9.78 -1.10
N GLU A 197 6.94 -10.89 -1.28
CA GLU A 197 7.28 -11.44 -2.59
C GLU A 197 6.06 -11.89 -3.40
N ILE A 198 5.01 -12.37 -2.74
CA ILE A 198 3.76 -12.80 -3.40
C ILE A 198 2.78 -11.61 -3.59
N SER A 199 3.01 -10.49 -2.90
CA SER A 199 2.15 -9.31 -2.99
C SER A 199 2.21 -8.61 -4.35
N SER A 200 1.23 -7.75 -4.62
CA SER A 200 1.16 -6.96 -5.85
C SER A 200 2.35 -6.00 -6.00
N LEU A 201 2.63 -5.58 -7.23
CA LEU A 201 3.76 -4.70 -7.53
C LEU A 201 3.68 -3.39 -6.73
N GLU A 202 2.48 -2.83 -6.53
CA GLU A 202 2.30 -1.60 -5.77
C GLU A 202 2.73 -1.75 -4.31
N ILE A 203 2.48 -2.91 -3.68
CA ILE A 203 2.91 -3.16 -2.31
C ILE A 203 4.42 -3.34 -2.23
N LYS A 204 5.04 -4.00 -3.23
CA LYS A 204 6.50 -4.18 -3.27
C LYS A 204 7.23 -2.85 -3.41
N GLU A 205 6.80 -2.01 -4.34
CA GLU A 205 7.37 -0.67 -4.53
C GLU A 205 7.14 0.21 -3.30
N HIS A 206 5.94 0.15 -2.71
CA HIS A 206 5.64 0.86 -1.48
C HIS A 206 6.53 0.39 -0.33
N TYR A 207 6.73 -0.92 -0.16
CA TYR A 207 7.63 -1.48 0.84
C TYR A 207 9.07 -0.98 0.68
N GLN A 208 9.61 -0.98 -0.54
CA GLN A 208 10.96 -0.45 -0.80
C GLN A 208 11.10 1.02 -0.39
N LYS A 209 10.07 1.84 -0.61
CA LYS A 209 10.06 3.25 -0.20
C LYS A 209 10.00 3.44 1.32
N ILE A 210 9.25 2.60 2.04
CA ILE A 210 9.10 2.73 3.49
C ILE A 210 10.15 1.99 4.31
N LYS A 211 10.79 0.96 3.74
CA LYS A 211 11.75 0.07 4.44
C LYS A 211 12.83 0.81 5.25
N PRO A 212 13.41 1.93 4.78
CA PRO A 212 14.41 2.67 5.57
C PRO A 212 13.86 3.25 6.88
N VAL A 213 12.55 3.51 6.93
CA VAL A 213 11.87 4.10 8.10
C VAL A 213 11.15 3.02 8.91
N PHE A 214 10.55 2.04 8.24
CA PHE A 214 9.76 0.98 8.85
C PHE A 214 9.91 -0.33 8.06
N SER A 215 10.64 -1.28 8.63
CA SER A 215 10.84 -2.60 8.03
C SER A 215 9.69 -3.58 8.32
N GLY A 216 8.92 -3.35 9.40
CA GLY A 216 7.85 -4.25 9.82
C GLY A 216 8.32 -5.56 10.47
N ASP A 217 9.64 -5.79 10.57
CA ASP A 217 10.25 -7.04 11.01
C ASP A 217 10.99 -6.95 12.35
N SER A 218 11.00 -5.76 12.98
CA SER A 218 11.73 -5.53 14.23
C SER A 218 11.08 -6.28 15.41
N LYS A 219 11.91 -6.66 16.39
CA LYS A 219 11.46 -7.33 17.62
C LYS A 219 10.41 -6.49 18.38
N THR A 220 10.54 -5.17 18.35
CA THR A 220 9.60 -4.24 18.96
C THR A 220 8.24 -4.30 18.29
N ILE A 221 8.20 -4.24 16.95
CA ILE A 221 6.95 -4.32 16.18
C ILE A 221 6.28 -5.68 16.39
N GLN A 222 7.05 -6.77 16.38
CA GLN A 222 6.51 -8.11 16.65
C GLN A 222 5.82 -8.15 18.02
N ASN A 223 6.47 -7.62 19.07
CA ASN A 223 5.91 -7.57 20.42
C ASN A 223 4.64 -6.70 20.48
N GLU A 224 4.67 -5.50 19.91
CA GLU A 224 3.50 -4.60 19.88
C GLU A 224 2.30 -5.23 19.16
N LEU A 225 2.54 -5.93 18.04
CA LEU A 225 1.49 -6.64 17.32
C LEU A 225 0.91 -7.80 18.15
N ILE A 226 1.77 -8.56 18.85
CA ILE A 226 1.33 -9.62 19.76
C ILE A 226 0.47 -9.04 20.88
N ASP A 227 0.90 -7.94 21.50
CA ASP A 227 0.18 -7.26 22.58
C ASP A 227 -1.16 -6.70 22.11
N CYS A 228 -1.20 -6.15 20.89
CA CYS A 228 -2.45 -5.67 20.28
C CYS A 228 -3.43 -6.82 20.03
N LEU A 229 -2.95 -7.97 19.56
CA LEU A 229 -3.77 -9.15 19.32
C LEU A 229 -4.23 -9.82 20.62
N ALA A 230 -3.43 -9.73 21.69
CA ALA A 230 -3.78 -10.21 23.03
C ALA A 230 -5.04 -9.55 23.62
N LYS A 231 -5.35 -8.31 23.20
CA LYS A 231 -6.54 -7.56 23.62
C LYS A 231 -7.85 -8.12 23.06
N TYR A 232 -7.81 -8.93 22.01
CA TYR A 232 -9.02 -9.46 21.34
C TYR A 232 -9.49 -10.82 21.93
N GLU A 233 -9.21 -11.07 23.21
CA GLU A 233 -9.72 -12.20 24.00
C GLU A 233 -9.65 -13.60 23.34
N TYR A 234 -8.60 -13.92 22.58
CA TYR A 234 -8.41 -15.31 22.12
C TYR A 234 -8.16 -16.30 23.28
N LYS A 235 -7.82 -15.77 24.46
CA LYS A 235 -7.43 -16.50 25.68
C LYS A 235 -8.56 -17.39 26.22
N THR A 236 -9.82 -16.96 26.11
CA THR A 236 -10.99 -17.75 26.53
C THR A 236 -11.21 -19.00 25.66
N LYS A 237 -10.64 -19.02 24.45
CA LYS A 237 -10.76 -20.11 23.48
C LYS A 237 -9.58 -21.08 23.49
N LEU A 238 -8.54 -20.81 24.28
CA LEU A 238 -7.36 -21.68 24.35
C LEU A 238 -7.65 -22.92 25.20
N VAL A 239 -7.83 -24.08 24.56
CA VAL A 239 -8.18 -25.35 25.20
C VAL A 239 -7.03 -26.37 25.25
N GLY A 240 -5.88 -26.04 24.65
CA GLY A 240 -4.74 -26.94 24.59
C GLY A 240 -3.42 -26.19 24.43
N GLN A 241 -2.33 -26.84 24.85
CA GLN A 241 -0.95 -26.38 24.67
C GLN A 241 -0.02 -27.59 24.44
N CYS A 242 0.89 -27.53 23.47
CA CYS A 242 1.72 -28.67 23.09
C CYS A 242 3.19 -28.30 22.83
N TYR A 243 4.09 -28.63 23.75
CA TYR A 243 5.53 -28.35 23.63
C TYR A 243 6.40 -29.54 24.08
N ASP A 244 7.72 -29.38 24.00
CA ASP A 244 8.65 -30.40 24.49
C ASP A 244 8.66 -30.53 26.03
N GLY A 245 9.37 -31.54 26.53
CA GLY A 245 9.43 -31.83 27.96
C GLY A 245 10.46 -30.98 28.72
N ALA A 246 11.03 -29.92 28.13
CA ALA A 246 12.01 -29.10 28.82
C ALA A 246 11.37 -28.45 30.06
N SER A 247 12.10 -28.36 31.16
CA SER A 247 11.59 -27.81 32.43
C SER A 247 11.04 -26.39 32.30
N VAL A 248 11.62 -25.58 31.41
CA VAL A 248 11.16 -24.22 31.08
C VAL A 248 9.78 -24.24 30.39
N MET A 249 9.43 -25.32 29.68
CA MET A 249 8.18 -25.46 28.95
C MET A 249 7.13 -26.24 29.75
N ALA A 250 7.47 -27.45 30.21
CA ALA A 250 6.56 -28.40 30.87
C ALA A 250 6.61 -28.36 32.42
N GLY A 251 7.43 -27.48 33.00
CA GLY A 251 7.59 -27.40 34.45
C GLY A 251 6.30 -27.00 35.17
N GLN A 252 5.93 -27.77 36.20
CA GLN A 252 4.68 -27.60 36.96
C GLN A 252 4.64 -26.32 37.82
N LEU A 253 5.80 -25.74 38.16
CA LEU A 253 5.88 -24.52 38.96
C LEU A 253 6.19 -23.31 38.09
N ASN A 254 7.35 -23.28 37.43
CA ASN A 254 7.83 -22.11 36.68
C ASN A 254 7.86 -22.30 35.16
N GLY A 255 7.34 -23.43 34.67
CA GLY A 255 7.28 -23.72 33.25
C GLY A 255 6.19 -22.91 32.54
N LEU A 256 6.37 -22.71 31.23
CA LEU A 256 5.41 -22.03 30.38
C LEU A 256 4.00 -22.64 30.51
N GLN A 257 3.90 -23.98 30.58
CA GLN A 257 2.65 -24.71 30.81
C GLN A 257 1.87 -24.18 32.00
N SER A 258 2.57 -23.97 33.10
CA SER A 258 1.99 -23.55 34.38
C SER A 258 1.68 -22.07 34.34
N LYS A 259 2.51 -21.24 33.69
CA LYS A 259 2.24 -19.81 33.49
C LYS A 259 1.03 -19.52 32.60
N VAL A 260 0.74 -20.41 31.63
CA VAL A 260 -0.46 -20.33 30.78
C VAL A 260 -1.72 -20.73 31.56
N ARG A 261 -1.58 -21.63 32.54
CA ARG A 261 -2.68 -22.20 33.36
C ARG A 261 -2.88 -21.55 34.72
N GLU A 262 -1.90 -20.86 35.25
CA GLU A 262 -1.87 -20.33 36.61
C GLU A 262 -1.26 -18.93 36.64
N HIS A 263 -1.74 -18.14 37.59
CA HIS A 263 -1.29 -16.78 37.80
C HIS A 263 0.03 -16.80 38.61
N GLN A 264 1.17 -16.53 37.99
CA GLN A 264 2.39 -16.21 38.74
C GLN A 264 2.62 -14.70 38.77
N GLY A 265 2.31 -14.07 39.90
CA GLY A 265 2.76 -12.72 40.22
C GLY A 265 4.13 -12.79 40.91
N ASP A 266 5.14 -12.13 40.34
CA ASP A 266 6.42 -11.86 41.01
C ASP A 266 6.22 -10.70 42.03
N PRO A 267 6.53 -10.89 43.34
CA PRO A 267 6.48 -9.83 44.35
C PRO A 267 7.59 -8.77 44.19
N SER A 268 8.65 -9.06 43.42
CA SER A 268 9.82 -8.19 43.27
C SER A 268 9.75 -7.41 41.95
N GLY A 269 9.13 -6.24 42.00
CA GLY A 269 8.93 -5.40 40.83
C GLY A 269 10.24 -4.95 40.17
N GLN A 270 10.36 -5.23 38.86
CA GLN A 270 11.05 -4.39 37.87
C GLN A 270 10.79 -4.82 36.41
N SER A 271 9.54 -5.10 36.04
CA SER A 271 9.01 -4.85 34.67
C SER A 271 7.50 -5.04 34.66
N ALA A 272 6.76 -3.96 34.38
CA ALA A 272 5.35 -3.85 34.69
C ALA A 272 4.38 -4.32 33.57
N SER A 273 4.84 -5.04 32.54
CA SER A 273 4.00 -5.32 31.35
C SER A 273 3.75 -6.81 31.03
N LEU A 274 4.25 -7.75 31.84
CA LEU A 274 3.93 -9.18 31.73
C LEU A 274 3.06 -9.67 32.91
N ARG A 275 2.10 -8.84 33.34
CA ARG A 275 1.11 -9.23 34.36
C ARG A 275 -0.23 -9.57 33.69
N ALA A 276 -0.69 -10.80 33.97
CA ALA A 276 -2.04 -11.35 33.81
C ALA A 276 -2.43 -11.93 32.42
N GLU A 277 -2.70 -13.24 32.35
CA GLU A 277 -4.07 -13.78 32.19
C GLU A 277 -4.11 -15.26 31.75
N VAL A 278 -4.99 -16.03 32.38
CA VAL A 278 -4.95 -17.50 32.51
C VAL A 278 -5.99 -18.17 31.61
N ALA A 279 -5.59 -19.23 30.90
CA ALA A 279 -6.47 -20.16 30.20
C ALA A 279 -6.52 -21.49 30.99
N PRO A 280 -7.36 -21.61 32.04
CA PRO A 280 -7.34 -22.77 32.93
C PRO A 280 -7.72 -24.07 32.20
N GLN A 281 -8.52 -23.94 31.14
CA GLN A 281 -8.90 -25.05 30.25
C GLN A 281 -7.80 -25.47 29.26
N ALA A 282 -6.64 -24.80 29.19
CA ALA A 282 -5.58 -25.13 28.24
C ALA A 282 -4.84 -26.42 28.64
N VAL A 283 -5.29 -27.57 28.12
CA VAL A 283 -4.70 -28.87 28.45
C VAL A 283 -3.29 -29.00 27.88
N PHE A 284 -2.29 -29.25 28.75
CA PHE A 284 -0.94 -29.53 28.29
C PHE A 284 -0.80 -30.97 27.83
N VAL A 285 -0.24 -31.11 26.63
CA VAL A 285 0.12 -32.39 26.03
C VAL A 285 1.58 -32.32 25.62
N HIS A 286 2.37 -33.33 25.98
CA HIS A 286 3.74 -33.43 25.51
C HIS A 286 3.79 -33.66 24.00
N CYS A 287 4.72 -32.99 23.32
CA CYS A 287 4.99 -33.20 21.91
C CYS A 287 5.30 -34.68 21.62
N LEU A 288 4.45 -35.32 20.81
CA LEU A 288 4.57 -36.75 20.46
C LEU A 288 5.88 -37.04 19.72
N ALA A 289 6.31 -36.14 18.83
CA ALA A 289 7.58 -36.29 18.12
C ALA A 289 8.77 -36.32 19.09
N HIS A 290 8.75 -35.48 20.14
CA HIS A 290 9.79 -35.48 21.17
C HIS A 290 9.73 -36.73 22.05
N ARG A 291 8.53 -37.21 22.42
CA ARG A 291 8.37 -38.47 23.19
C ARG A 291 8.86 -39.69 22.40
N LEU A 292 8.52 -39.77 21.12
CA LEU A 292 8.99 -40.83 20.24
C LEU A 292 10.53 -40.78 20.10
N ASN A 293 11.09 -39.58 19.94
CA ASN A 293 12.53 -39.36 19.90
C ASN A 293 13.24 -39.89 21.17
N LEU A 294 12.72 -39.56 22.35
CA LEU A 294 13.25 -40.06 23.62
C LEU A 294 13.12 -41.58 23.77
N ALA A 295 11.97 -42.16 23.37
CA ALA A 295 11.77 -43.61 23.41
C ALA A 295 12.76 -44.36 22.51
N LEU A 296 13.00 -43.85 21.30
CA LEU A 296 14.01 -44.40 20.38
C LEU A 296 15.42 -44.27 20.95
N GLN A 297 15.77 -43.09 21.49
CA GLN A 297 17.06 -42.84 22.14
C GLN A 297 17.34 -43.86 23.26
N GLN A 298 16.41 -44.01 24.19
CA GLN A 298 16.54 -44.93 25.32
C GLN A 298 16.61 -46.39 24.88
N SER A 299 15.78 -46.78 23.91
CA SER A 299 15.80 -48.13 23.35
C SER A 299 17.16 -48.47 22.70
N CYS A 300 17.73 -47.51 21.96
CA CYS A 300 19.04 -47.69 21.33
C CYS A 300 20.20 -47.69 22.33
N ILE A 301 20.09 -46.99 23.47
CA ILE A 301 21.10 -47.05 24.55
C ILE A 301 21.14 -48.44 25.18
N GLY A 302 19.99 -49.12 25.30
CA GLY A 302 19.90 -50.49 25.82
C GLY A 302 20.59 -51.55 24.96
N ILE A 303 20.76 -51.29 23.65
CA ILE A 303 21.41 -52.21 22.71
C ILE A 303 22.86 -51.76 22.48
N SER A 304 23.83 -52.53 22.99
CA SER A 304 25.26 -52.18 22.91
C SER A 304 25.74 -51.85 21.49
N LYS A 305 25.28 -52.59 20.48
CA LYS A 305 25.61 -52.35 19.06
C LYS A 305 25.09 -50.98 18.58
N CYS A 306 23.82 -50.66 18.88
CA CYS A 306 23.21 -49.38 18.50
C CYS A 306 23.87 -48.22 19.25
N ARG A 307 24.18 -48.38 20.54
CA ARG A 307 24.87 -47.37 21.34
C ARG A 307 26.24 -47.02 20.75
N ILE A 308 27.06 -48.02 20.41
CA ILE A 308 28.36 -47.82 19.77
C ILE A 308 28.20 -47.15 18.40
N PHE A 309 27.26 -47.65 17.59
CA PHE A 309 26.98 -47.09 16.27
C PHE A 309 26.62 -45.60 16.32
N PHE A 310 25.63 -45.21 17.13
CA PHE A 310 25.19 -43.82 17.22
C PHE A 310 26.22 -42.90 17.89
N ALA A 311 27.03 -43.42 18.83
CA ALA A 311 28.16 -42.69 19.38
C ALA A 311 29.20 -42.38 18.31
N ASN A 312 29.54 -43.35 17.45
CA ASN A 312 30.48 -43.15 16.35
C ASN A 312 29.93 -42.16 15.31
N VAL A 313 28.66 -42.30 14.92
CA VAL A 313 27.98 -41.40 13.97
C VAL A 313 27.98 -39.96 14.49
N SER A 314 27.71 -39.75 15.77
CA SER A 314 27.70 -38.41 16.38
C SER A 314 29.12 -37.86 16.61
N GLY A 315 30.09 -38.74 16.83
CA GLY A 315 31.50 -38.40 17.04
C GLY A 315 32.20 -37.88 15.79
N VAL A 316 31.79 -38.32 14.60
CA VAL A 316 32.39 -37.88 13.32
C VAL A 316 32.22 -36.36 13.12
N PRO A 317 31.01 -35.77 13.16
CA PRO A 317 30.87 -34.32 13.10
C PRO A 317 31.61 -33.58 14.22
N ALA A 318 31.60 -34.10 15.45
CA ALA A 318 32.29 -33.47 16.59
C ALA A 318 33.81 -33.38 16.35
N PHE A 319 34.42 -34.46 15.87
CA PHE A 319 35.83 -34.50 15.52
C PHE A 319 36.20 -33.40 14.51
N PHE A 320 35.45 -33.28 13.40
CA PHE A 320 35.75 -32.28 12.39
C PHE A 320 35.49 -30.84 12.87
N HIS A 321 34.41 -30.59 13.61
CA HIS A 321 34.05 -29.24 14.09
C HIS A 321 34.94 -28.71 15.21
N HIS A 322 35.57 -29.58 16.00
CA HIS A 322 36.48 -29.16 17.07
C HIS A 322 37.80 -28.52 16.55
N SER A 323 38.04 -28.50 15.25
CA SER A 323 39.19 -27.83 14.65
C SER A 323 38.81 -27.15 13.35
N ALA A 324 39.02 -25.84 13.27
CA ALA A 324 38.82 -25.06 12.04
C ALA A 324 39.62 -25.64 10.85
N LYS A 325 40.83 -26.17 11.10
CA LYS A 325 41.66 -26.84 10.08
C LYS A 325 41.02 -28.12 9.57
N ARG A 326 40.55 -29.00 10.46
CA ARG A 326 39.86 -30.25 10.06
C ARG A 326 38.54 -29.95 9.36
N THR A 327 37.83 -28.93 9.82
CA THR A 327 36.62 -28.43 9.19
C THR A 327 36.86 -28.00 7.75
N HIS A 328 37.86 -27.15 7.50
CA HIS A 328 38.20 -26.69 6.17
C HIS A 328 38.59 -27.85 5.23
N VAL A 329 39.38 -28.81 5.72
CA VAL A 329 39.76 -30.00 4.93
C VAL A 329 38.55 -30.83 4.57
N ALA A 330 37.63 -31.08 5.52
CA ALA A 330 36.41 -31.82 5.26
C ALA A 330 35.51 -31.11 4.24
N ASP A 331 35.39 -29.78 4.30
CA ASP A 331 34.59 -29.02 3.34
C ASP A 331 35.17 -29.06 1.94
N ALA A 332 36.50 -28.98 1.81
CA ALA A 332 37.17 -29.07 0.53
C ALA A 332 36.99 -30.44 -0.13
N ILE A 333 36.94 -31.53 0.65
CA ILE A 333 36.76 -32.89 0.12
C ILE A 333 35.29 -33.22 -0.16
N ILE A 334 34.39 -32.86 0.76
CA ILE A 334 32.98 -33.25 0.72
C ILE A 334 32.15 -32.26 -0.12
N GLY A 335 32.66 -31.04 -0.35
CA GLY A 335 31.97 -29.97 -1.07
C GLY A 335 30.80 -29.33 -0.31
N LYS A 336 30.52 -29.80 0.91
CA LYS A 336 29.47 -29.29 1.79
C LYS A 336 29.80 -29.54 3.26
N ARG A 337 29.27 -28.67 4.12
CA ARG A 337 29.46 -28.76 5.57
C ARG A 337 28.82 -30.02 6.15
N ILE A 338 29.58 -30.76 6.97
CA ILE A 338 29.04 -31.91 7.70
C ILE A 338 27.98 -31.41 8.69
N PRO A 339 26.76 -31.95 8.70
CA PRO A 339 25.74 -31.54 9.66
C PRO A 339 26.10 -31.99 11.09
N GLN A 340 25.76 -31.18 12.10
CA GLN A 340 25.91 -31.58 13.50
C GLN A 340 24.73 -32.42 13.99
N ALA A 341 25.00 -33.31 14.94
CA ALA A 341 23.96 -34.07 15.61
C ALA A 341 23.21 -33.15 16.59
N VAL A 342 21.88 -33.16 16.54
CA VAL A 342 21.04 -32.35 17.41
C VAL A 342 20.30 -33.30 18.35
N ALA A 343 20.63 -33.26 19.64
CA ALA A 343 20.08 -34.19 20.64
C ALA A 343 18.54 -34.19 20.70
N THR A 344 17.91 -33.04 20.43
CA THR A 344 16.45 -32.87 20.43
C THR A 344 15.77 -33.35 19.14
N ARG A 345 16.53 -33.74 18.11
CA ARG A 345 16.02 -34.15 16.78
C ARG A 345 16.83 -35.33 16.22
N TRP A 346 16.52 -36.55 16.63
CA TRP A 346 17.19 -37.80 16.21
C TRP A 346 17.25 -38.00 14.68
N SER A 347 16.33 -37.40 13.92
CA SER A 347 16.40 -37.36 12.46
C SER A 347 17.66 -36.67 11.91
N SER A 348 18.38 -35.87 12.72
CA SER A 348 19.69 -35.32 12.35
C SER A 348 20.72 -36.41 12.07
N ASN A 349 20.61 -37.57 12.74
CA ASN A 349 21.53 -38.69 12.54
C ASN A 349 21.41 -39.28 11.13
N SER A 350 20.21 -39.25 10.53
CA SER A 350 20.01 -39.67 9.14
C SER A 350 20.75 -38.75 8.16
N LYS A 351 20.77 -37.43 8.42
CA LYS A 351 21.54 -36.48 7.60
C LYS A 351 23.04 -36.74 7.69
N ILE A 352 23.55 -37.02 8.88
CA ILE A 352 24.95 -37.38 9.09
C ILE A 352 25.27 -38.68 8.36
N LEU A 353 24.44 -39.71 8.53
CA LEU A 353 24.61 -40.99 7.84
C LEU A 353 24.59 -40.83 6.33
N ASN A 354 23.70 -40.01 5.77
CA ASN A 354 23.70 -39.76 4.34
C ASN A 354 25.00 -39.10 3.87
N VAL A 355 25.59 -38.20 4.65
CA VAL A 355 26.89 -37.62 4.30
C VAL A 355 28.00 -38.67 4.45
N ILE A 356 27.99 -39.50 5.50
CA ILE A 356 29.00 -40.55 5.71
C ILE A 356 28.96 -41.59 4.59
N VAL A 357 27.76 -42.06 4.22
CA VAL A 357 27.54 -43.16 3.27
C VAL A 357 27.65 -42.69 1.82
N PHE A 358 27.05 -41.55 1.46
CA PHE A 358 26.98 -41.11 0.06
C PHE A 358 28.08 -40.12 -0.34
N ALA A 359 28.76 -39.47 0.60
CA ALA A 359 29.89 -38.58 0.30
C ALA A 359 31.26 -39.21 0.61
N ASP A 360 31.28 -40.53 0.83
CA ASP A 360 32.48 -41.36 1.04
C ASP A 360 33.53 -40.75 1.99
N ILE A 361 33.08 -40.42 3.21
CA ILE A 361 33.95 -39.90 4.29
C ILE A 361 35.10 -40.87 4.63
N SER A 362 35.02 -42.13 4.20
CA SER A 362 36.08 -43.13 4.24
C SER A 362 37.42 -42.57 3.74
N LEU A 363 37.42 -41.80 2.63
CA LEU A 363 38.62 -41.17 2.10
C LEU A 363 39.17 -40.09 3.04
N ALA A 364 38.32 -39.22 3.58
CA ALA A 364 38.74 -38.15 4.48
C ALA A 364 39.27 -38.68 5.83
N ILE A 365 38.64 -39.72 6.39
CA ILE A 365 39.11 -40.40 7.61
C ILE A 365 40.43 -41.14 7.33
N TYR A 366 40.56 -41.79 6.17
CA TYR A 366 41.80 -42.46 5.74
C TYR A 366 42.97 -41.47 5.54
N PHE A 367 42.72 -40.31 4.93
CA PHE A 367 43.73 -39.25 4.78
C PHE A 367 44.16 -38.66 6.12
N LEU A 368 43.22 -38.45 7.05
CA LEU A 368 43.52 -37.88 8.37
C LEU A 368 44.18 -38.88 9.31
N SER A 369 43.84 -40.17 9.25
CA SER A 369 44.54 -41.22 10.02
C SER A 369 45.98 -41.39 9.53
N ARG A 370 46.25 -41.29 8.22
CA ARG A 370 47.62 -41.26 7.67
C ARG A 370 48.38 -39.99 8.03
N MET A 371 47.76 -38.82 8.03
CA MET A 371 48.41 -37.58 8.48
C MET A 371 48.78 -37.62 9.97
N TYR A 372 47.93 -38.19 10.83
CA TYR A 372 48.26 -38.38 12.25
C TYR A 372 49.42 -39.38 12.43
N CYS A 373 49.45 -40.47 11.66
CA CYS A 373 50.56 -41.43 11.67
C CYS A 373 51.90 -40.78 11.23
N LEU A 374 51.87 -39.94 10.19
CA LEU A 374 53.04 -39.18 9.73
C LEU A 374 53.50 -38.09 10.71
N MET A 375 52.58 -37.49 11.47
CA MET A 375 52.94 -36.51 12.50
C MET A 375 53.47 -37.14 13.79
N CYS A 376 53.02 -38.35 14.15
CA CYS A 376 53.58 -39.10 15.27
C CYS A 376 54.97 -39.66 14.96
N TYR A 377 55.23 -40.09 13.72
CA TYR A 377 56.55 -40.61 13.31
C TYR A 377 57.66 -39.54 13.31
N LYS A 378 57.32 -38.26 13.11
CA LYS A 378 58.27 -37.14 13.17
C LYS A 378 58.65 -36.68 14.58
N ARG A 379 58.09 -37.27 15.64
CA ARG A 379 58.41 -36.94 17.04
C ARG A 379 59.32 -37.96 17.73
N SER A 380 59.72 -39.01 17.03
CA SER A 380 60.51 -40.13 17.56
C SER A 380 61.85 -40.35 16.83
N HIS A 381 62.38 -39.30 16.19
CA HIS A 381 63.77 -39.24 15.72
C HIS A 381 64.41 -37.92 16.11
#